data_AF-A0AAV0JDA7-F1
#
_entry.id   AF-A0AAV0JDA7-F1
#
_cell.length_a   1.000
_cell.length_b   1.000
_cell.length_c   1.000
_cell.angle_alpha   90.00
_cell.angle_beta   90.00
_cell.angle_gamma   90.00
#
_symmetry.space_group_name_H-M   'P 1'
#
loop_
_entity.id
_entity.type
_entity.pdbx_description
1 polymer ?
#
loop_
_entity_poly.entity_id
_entity_poly.type
_entity_poly.pdbx_seq_one_letter_code
_entity_poly.pdbx_strand_id
1 'polypeptide(L)'
;MVEIDPSFIQETEHRPSSKSPPQEENHGASDQIPVIDLSSDTESLVTQIGDACEEKKRVKRDEVYPMGYYDSEHTKNVRDWKEVFDFLVVDPSFVPATEVPEDPELRTLTNQWPQTPADFREVCEEYNREVEKLAYKLLEFISLSMGLPAEKLGTYFKDQISFSRFNHYPPCPSPELALGVGRHKDGGALTVLAQDDVGGLEIARRDDGEWIPVRPVPDAFIINIGNCMQVKKERL
;
A
#
# COMPACT_ATOMS: atom_id res chain seq x y z
N MET A 1 -9.93 30.33 2.15
CA MET A 1 -9.49 29.95 0.79
C MET A 1 -8.01 30.23 0.75
N VAL A 2 -7.18 29.20 0.87
CA VAL A 2 -5.73 29.32 0.69
C VAL A 2 -5.39 28.40 -0.46
N GLU A 3 -4.70 28.97 -1.45
CA GLU A 3 -4.35 28.36 -2.72
C GLU A 3 -3.39 27.17 -2.50
N ILE A 4 -3.66 26.08 -3.22
CA ILE A 4 -2.73 24.96 -3.35
C ILE A 4 -1.48 25.51 -4.05
N ASP A 5 -0.29 25.19 -3.55
CA ASP A 5 0.98 25.53 -4.17
C ASP A 5 1.00 24.96 -5.61
N PRO A 6 1.02 25.81 -6.66
CA PRO A 6 0.98 25.36 -8.05
C PRO A 6 2.19 24.49 -8.43
N SER A 7 3.29 24.54 -7.67
CA SER A 7 4.45 23.68 -7.93
C SER A 7 4.17 22.18 -7.69
N PHE A 8 3.10 21.86 -6.96
CA PHE A 8 2.61 20.48 -6.75
C PHE A 8 1.47 20.09 -7.70
N ILE A 9 0.98 21.01 -8.53
CA ILE A 9 -0.01 20.74 -9.57
C ILE A 9 0.72 20.85 -10.90
N GLN A 10 0.97 19.70 -11.54
CA GLN A 10 1.53 19.72 -12.89
C GLN A 10 0.59 20.49 -13.82
N GLU A 11 1.07 21.60 -14.37
CA GLU A 11 0.32 22.45 -15.32
C GLU A 11 -0.25 21.58 -16.45
N THR A 12 -1.49 21.87 -16.86
CA THR A 12 -2.20 21.03 -17.86
C THR A 12 -1.47 20.92 -19.20
N GLU A 13 -0.63 21.89 -19.53
CA GLU A 13 0.27 21.92 -20.69
C GLU A 13 1.52 21.02 -20.56
N HIS A 14 1.83 20.56 -19.34
CA HIS A 14 2.90 19.61 -19.03
C HIS A 14 2.38 18.21 -18.73
N ARG A 15 1.05 18.04 -18.65
CA ARG A 15 0.38 16.74 -18.61
C ARG A 15 0.45 16.10 -20.00
N PRO A 16 0.65 14.78 -20.14
CA PRO A 16 0.58 14.12 -21.44
C PRO A 16 -0.77 14.44 -22.11
N SER A 17 -0.73 15.08 -23.29
CA SER A 17 -1.95 15.39 -24.04
C SER A 17 -2.55 14.10 -24.59
N SER A 18 -3.86 13.89 -24.48
CA SER A 18 -4.57 12.73 -25.05
C SER A 18 -4.70 12.76 -26.58
N LYS A 19 -3.91 13.58 -27.28
CA LYS A 19 -3.83 13.52 -28.74
C LYS A 19 -2.85 12.43 -29.13
N SER A 20 -3.38 11.31 -29.60
CA SER A 20 -2.65 10.25 -30.28
C SER A 20 -1.70 10.88 -31.32
N PRO A 21 -0.39 10.64 -31.27
CA PRO A 21 0.49 11.00 -32.38
C PRO A 21 0.27 10.03 -33.54
N PRO A 22 0.56 10.46 -34.79
CA PRO A 22 0.67 9.53 -35.92
C PRO A 22 1.79 8.52 -35.63
N GLN A 23 1.61 7.29 -36.11
CA GLN A 23 2.64 6.26 -36.09
C GLN A 23 3.94 6.80 -36.67
N GLU A 24 4.97 6.96 -35.85
CA GLU A 24 6.37 6.88 -36.25
C GLU A 24 7.27 6.65 -35.03
N GLU A 25 8.36 5.94 -35.29
CA GLU A 25 9.10 5.04 -34.42
C GLU A 25 9.73 5.74 -33.20
N ASN A 26 9.41 5.26 -32.00
CA ASN A 26 10.22 5.50 -30.81
C ASN A 26 10.43 4.18 -30.08
N HIS A 27 11.58 3.58 -30.32
CA HIS A 27 12.06 2.41 -29.60
C HIS A 27 12.45 2.79 -28.16
N GLY A 28 11.83 2.10 -27.19
CA GLY A 28 12.48 1.69 -25.95
C GLY A 28 12.39 2.65 -24.76
N ALA A 29 11.22 2.72 -24.11
CA ALA A 29 11.12 2.89 -22.65
C ALA A 29 9.67 2.78 -22.10
N SER A 30 8.63 3.03 -22.91
CA SER A 30 7.23 2.95 -22.44
C SER A 30 6.65 1.55 -22.43
N ASP A 31 7.18 0.63 -23.24
CA ASP A 31 6.70 -0.77 -23.35
C ASP A 31 7.14 -1.67 -22.18
N GLN A 32 7.81 -1.10 -21.17
CA GLN A 32 8.33 -1.84 -20.01
C GLN A 32 7.64 -1.46 -18.70
N ILE A 33 6.67 -0.54 -18.73
CA ILE A 33 5.79 -0.30 -17.57
C ILE A 33 4.59 -1.22 -17.75
N PRO A 34 4.44 -2.28 -16.94
CA PRO A 34 3.26 -3.11 -16.97
C PRO A 34 2.06 -2.23 -16.59
N VAL A 35 1.16 -2.04 -17.55
CA VAL A 35 -0.18 -1.53 -17.27
C VAL A 35 -0.90 -2.68 -16.58
N ILE A 36 -1.08 -2.57 -15.27
CA ILE A 36 -1.96 -3.49 -14.53
C ILE A 36 -3.37 -3.05 -14.87
N ASP A 37 -4.01 -3.79 -15.77
CA ASP A 37 -5.43 -3.64 -16.03
C ASP A 37 -6.22 -4.25 -14.86
N LEU A 38 -6.61 -3.40 -13.92
CA LEU A 38 -7.53 -3.75 -12.83
C LEU A 38 -9.00 -3.80 -13.31
N SER A 39 -9.27 -3.78 -14.62
CA SER A 39 -10.64 -3.94 -15.14
C SER A 39 -11.22 -5.34 -14.93
N SER A 40 -10.41 -6.30 -14.44
CA SER A 40 -10.96 -7.48 -13.78
C SER A 40 -11.58 -7.03 -12.46
N ASP A 41 -12.86 -7.36 -12.29
CA ASP A 41 -13.80 -6.91 -11.26
C ASP A 41 -13.22 -6.95 -9.83
N THR A 42 -12.40 -5.96 -9.49
CA THR A 42 -11.68 -5.88 -8.21
C THR A 42 -12.66 -5.63 -7.08
N GLU A 43 -13.75 -4.91 -7.39
CA GLU A 43 -14.94 -4.80 -6.56
C GLU A 43 -15.54 -6.18 -6.29
N SER A 44 -15.79 -7.00 -7.31
CA SER A 44 -16.26 -8.37 -7.09
C SER A 44 -15.24 -9.23 -6.33
N LEU A 45 -13.92 -9.03 -6.48
CA LEU A 45 -12.93 -9.78 -5.69
C LEU A 45 -13.01 -9.39 -4.22
N VAL A 46 -13.04 -8.09 -3.91
CA VAL A 46 -13.17 -7.55 -2.54
C VAL A 46 -14.51 -7.95 -1.92
N THR A 47 -15.61 -7.90 -2.69
CA THR A 47 -16.93 -8.38 -2.27
C THR A 47 -16.96 -9.90 -2.08
N GLN A 48 -16.35 -10.69 -2.96
CA GLN A 48 -16.27 -12.15 -2.80
C GLN A 48 -15.45 -12.55 -1.56
N ILE A 49 -14.34 -11.87 -1.28
CA ILE A 49 -13.60 -12.03 -0.01
C ILE A 49 -14.50 -11.64 1.17
N GLY A 50 -15.20 -10.51 1.04
CA GLY A 50 -16.16 -9.97 2.00
C GLY A 50 -17.28 -10.95 2.37
N ASP A 51 -17.85 -11.60 1.37
CA ASP A 51 -19.00 -12.51 1.48
C ASP A 51 -18.60 -13.94 1.88
N ALA A 52 -17.33 -14.32 1.70
CA ALA A 52 -16.82 -15.64 2.06
C ALA A 52 -16.59 -15.81 3.58
N CYS A 53 -17.62 -15.59 4.40
CA CYS A 53 -17.57 -15.63 5.87
C CYS A 53 -16.91 -16.91 6.44
N GLU A 54 -17.10 -18.07 5.81
CA GLU A 54 -16.47 -19.33 6.26
C GLU A 54 -14.99 -19.43 5.85
N GLU A 55 -14.60 -18.90 4.68
CA GLU A 55 -13.19 -18.82 4.28
C GLU A 55 -12.43 -17.78 5.12
N LYS A 56 -13.05 -16.63 5.40
CA LYS A 56 -12.51 -15.60 6.31
C LYS A 56 -12.12 -16.18 7.67
N LYS A 57 -12.93 -17.08 8.23
CA LYS A 57 -12.60 -17.77 9.50
C LYS A 57 -11.43 -18.73 9.34
N ARG A 58 -11.32 -19.45 8.22
CA ARG A 58 -10.24 -20.40 7.95
C ARG A 58 -8.88 -19.74 7.83
N VAL A 59 -8.84 -18.53 7.29
CA VAL A 59 -7.61 -17.74 7.12
C VAL A 59 -7.44 -16.68 8.20
N LYS A 60 -8.16 -16.80 9.32
CA LYS A 60 -8.06 -15.81 10.41
C LYS A 60 -6.67 -15.84 11.03
N ARG A 61 -6.14 -14.67 11.33
CA ARG A 61 -4.85 -14.53 12.02
C ARG A 61 -4.89 -15.13 13.41
N ASP A 62 -3.75 -15.65 13.84
CA ASP A 62 -3.48 -16.03 15.22
C ASP A 62 -2.02 -15.74 15.61
N GLU A 63 -1.61 -16.13 16.81
CA GLU A 63 -0.25 -15.89 17.31
C GLU A 63 0.83 -16.60 16.49
N VAL A 64 0.48 -17.69 15.80
CA VAL A 64 1.39 -18.51 14.97
C VAL A 64 1.39 -18.00 13.53
N TYR A 65 0.23 -17.70 12.98
CA TYR A 65 -0.01 -17.24 11.61
C TYR A 65 -0.52 -15.79 11.63
N PRO A 66 0.39 -14.79 11.59
CA PRO A 66 0.01 -13.38 11.69
C PRO A 66 -0.50 -12.80 10.38
N MET A 67 -0.45 -13.56 9.28
CA MET A 67 -1.01 -13.21 7.99
C MET A 67 -2.41 -13.79 7.82
N GLY A 68 -3.26 -13.11 7.05
CA GLY A 68 -4.63 -13.50 6.77
C GLY A 68 -5.67 -12.49 7.25
N TYR A 69 -6.89 -12.97 7.51
CA TYR A 69 -8.07 -12.17 7.83
C TYR A 69 -8.10 -11.71 9.30
N TYR A 70 -8.54 -10.48 9.54
CA TYR A 70 -8.82 -9.96 10.87
C TYR A 70 -9.82 -8.79 10.85
N ASP A 71 -10.67 -8.67 11.87
CA ASP A 71 -11.81 -7.72 11.91
C ASP A 71 -11.89 -6.91 13.21
N SER A 72 -10.82 -6.98 13.99
CA SER A 72 -10.76 -6.46 15.35
C SER A 72 -9.45 -5.71 15.60
N GLU A 73 -8.83 -5.15 14.55
CA GLU A 73 -7.63 -4.30 14.70
C GLU A 73 -7.93 -3.10 15.61
N HIS A 74 -6.91 -2.68 16.35
CA HIS A 74 -6.99 -1.50 17.19
C HIS A 74 -5.89 -0.52 16.79
N THR A 75 -6.27 0.73 16.57
CA THR A 75 -5.32 1.83 16.47
C THR A 75 -5.37 2.63 17.77
N LYS A 76 -4.25 2.70 18.50
CA LYS A 76 -4.15 3.42 19.79
C LYS A 76 -5.22 3.00 20.80
N ASN A 77 -5.42 1.68 20.94
CA ASN A 77 -6.41 1.05 21.83
C ASN A 77 -7.89 1.35 21.49
N VAL A 78 -8.17 1.91 20.32
CA VAL A 78 -9.53 2.09 19.80
C VAL A 78 -9.74 1.11 18.65
N ARG A 79 -10.86 0.36 18.68
CA ARG A 79 -11.20 -0.58 17.61
C ARG A 79 -11.46 0.18 16.31
N ASP A 80 -10.80 -0.26 15.25
CA ASP A 80 -10.98 0.27 13.90
C ASP A 80 -12.26 -0.30 13.27
N TRP A 81 -13.02 0.53 12.55
CA TRP A 81 -14.24 0.13 11.83
C TRP A 81 -13.90 -0.40 10.44
N LYS A 82 -13.17 -1.53 10.41
CA LYS A 82 -12.75 -2.19 9.19
C LYS A 82 -12.51 -3.67 9.39
N GLU A 83 -12.48 -4.38 8.28
CA GLU A 83 -11.91 -5.71 8.15
C GLU A 83 -10.66 -5.64 7.30
N VAL A 84 -9.71 -6.55 7.54
CA VAL A 84 -8.43 -6.59 6.84
C VAL A 84 -8.03 -7.99 6.42
N PHE A 85 -7.28 -8.10 5.33
CA PHE A 85 -6.55 -9.30 4.93
C PHE A 85 -5.11 -8.91 4.61
N ASP A 86 -4.14 -9.48 5.34
CA ASP A 86 -2.71 -9.21 5.14
C ASP A 86 -2.01 -10.43 4.56
N PHE A 87 -1.06 -10.20 3.66
CA PHE A 87 -0.23 -11.25 3.10
C PHE A 87 1.13 -10.70 2.67
N LEU A 88 2.16 -11.51 2.87
CA LEU A 88 3.54 -11.25 2.48
C LEU A 88 3.67 -11.19 0.95
N VAL A 89 4.55 -10.30 0.48
CA VAL A 89 5.00 -10.26 -0.92
C VAL A 89 5.90 -11.46 -1.22
N VAL A 90 6.82 -11.78 -0.30
CA VAL A 90 7.70 -12.96 -0.37
C VAL A 90 7.25 -13.98 0.67
N ASP A 91 6.86 -15.17 0.22
CA ASP A 91 6.30 -16.23 1.06
C ASP A 91 7.04 -17.56 0.81
N PRO A 92 7.65 -18.19 1.84
CA PRO A 92 7.74 -17.74 3.22
C PRO A 92 8.73 -16.57 3.41
N SER A 93 8.50 -15.78 4.46
CA SER A 93 9.46 -14.79 4.98
C SER A 93 10.01 -15.22 6.35
N PHE A 94 11.18 -14.70 6.72
CA PHE A 94 11.84 -15.02 7.99
C PHE A 94 12.06 -13.74 8.81
N VAL A 95 11.64 -13.76 10.07
CA VAL A 95 11.85 -12.67 11.04
C VAL A 95 12.64 -13.16 12.24
N PRO A 96 13.37 -12.28 12.96
CA PRO A 96 13.87 -12.61 14.29
C PRO A 96 12.74 -13.15 15.16
N ALA A 97 12.96 -14.28 15.84
CA ALA A 97 11.98 -14.87 16.73
C ALA A 97 11.78 -14.04 18.01
N THR A 98 12.79 -13.27 18.40
CA THR A 98 12.77 -12.38 19.55
C THR A 98 13.29 -10.99 19.19
N GLU A 99 13.03 -10.01 20.07
CA GLU A 99 13.58 -8.66 19.93
C GLU A 99 15.06 -8.57 20.32
N VAL A 100 15.68 -9.69 20.74
CA VAL A 100 17.07 -9.74 21.18
C VAL A 100 17.97 -9.74 19.93
N PRO A 101 18.79 -8.70 19.68
CA PRO A 101 19.52 -8.55 18.42
C PRO A 101 20.54 -9.65 18.10
N GLU A 102 20.97 -10.41 19.12
CA GLU A 102 21.97 -11.48 19.01
C GLU A 102 21.36 -12.88 18.98
N ASP A 103 20.04 -13.00 19.06
CA ASP A 103 19.34 -14.28 18.97
C ASP A 103 19.30 -14.76 17.51
N PRO A 104 19.93 -15.89 17.18
CA PRO A 104 19.94 -16.40 15.80
C PRO A 104 18.62 -17.09 15.42
N GLU A 105 17.69 -17.27 16.36
CA GLU A 105 16.44 -17.97 16.08
C GLU A 105 15.55 -17.14 15.15
N LEU A 106 15.12 -17.76 14.05
CA LEU A 106 14.21 -17.16 13.08
C LEU A 106 12.83 -17.80 13.19
N ARG A 107 11.81 -16.96 13.23
CA ARG A 107 10.43 -17.35 13.04
C ARG A 107 10.09 -17.28 11.55
N THR A 108 9.49 -18.35 11.04
CA THR A 108 8.94 -18.39 9.68
C THR A 108 7.55 -17.77 9.68
N LEU A 109 7.29 -16.88 8.73
CA LEU A 109 5.98 -16.32 8.45
C LEU A 109 5.49 -16.86 7.12
N THR A 110 4.24 -17.32 7.11
CA THR A 110 3.59 -17.88 5.91
C THR A 110 2.23 -17.26 5.67
N ASN A 111 1.86 -17.11 4.40
CA ASN A 111 0.53 -16.62 4.04
C ASN A 111 -0.56 -17.67 4.26
N GLN A 112 -1.76 -17.19 4.63
CA GLN A 112 -2.97 -18.00 4.74
C GLN A 112 -3.90 -17.64 3.58
N TRP A 113 -3.86 -18.42 2.51
CA TRP A 113 -4.64 -18.16 1.30
C TRP A 113 -6.04 -18.80 1.38
N PRO A 114 -7.12 -18.05 1.13
CA PRO A 114 -8.46 -18.63 1.00
C PRO A 114 -8.52 -19.54 -0.22
N GLN A 115 -9.41 -20.52 -0.21
CA GLN A 115 -9.61 -21.43 -1.35
C GLN A 115 -10.62 -20.89 -2.36
N THR A 116 -11.27 -19.76 -2.05
CA THR A 116 -12.27 -19.12 -2.91
C THR A 116 -12.10 -17.60 -2.87
N PRO A 117 -12.04 -16.93 -4.03
CA PRO A 117 -12.00 -17.55 -5.37
C PRO A 117 -10.70 -18.33 -5.62
N ALA A 118 -10.75 -19.27 -6.57
CA ALA A 118 -9.67 -20.25 -6.77
C ALA A 118 -8.37 -19.65 -7.29
N ASP A 119 -8.45 -18.47 -7.93
CA ASP A 119 -7.35 -17.68 -8.49
C ASP A 119 -6.90 -16.53 -7.56
N PHE A 120 -7.44 -16.46 -6.34
CA PHE A 120 -7.20 -15.35 -5.42
C PHE A 120 -5.70 -15.15 -5.14
N ARG A 121 -4.98 -16.24 -4.91
CA ARG A 121 -3.55 -16.23 -4.63
C ARG A 121 -2.77 -15.72 -5.84
N GLU A 122 -3.05 -16.26 -7.02
CA GLU A 122 -2.35 -15.96 -8.26
C GLU A 122 -2.49 -14.48 -8.62
N VAL A 123 -3.70 -13.93 -8.50
CA VAL A 123 -3.99 -12.50 -8.72
C VAL A 123 -3.23 -11.63 -7.71
N CYS A 124 -3.22 -12.02 -6.42
CA CYS A 124 -2.51 -11.28 -5.38
C CYS A 124 -0.99 -11.29 -5.59
N GLU A 125 -0.41 -12.43 -5.94
CA GLU A 125 1.02 -12.57 -6.23
C GLU A 125 1.42 -11.80 -7.49
N GLU A 126 0.56 -11.75 -8.51
CA GLU A 126 0.77 -10.93 -9.70
C GLU A 126 0.73 -9.44 -9.39
N TYR A 127 -0.29 -8.98 -8.69
CA TYR A 127 -0.40 -7.59 -8.25
C TYR A 127 0.82 -7.16 -7.44
N ASN A 128 1.22 -7.96 -6.45
CA ASN A 128 2.38 -7.67 -5.61
C ASN A 128 3.69 -7.55 -6.40
N ARG A 129 3.91 -8.45 -7.37
CA ARG A 129 5.11 -8.42 -8.21
C ARG A 129 5.22 -7.11 -9.01
N GLU A 130 4.10 -6.62 -9.54
CA GLU A 130 4.12 -5.39 -10.32
C GLU A 130 4.18 -4.13 -9.44
N VAL A 131 3.48 -4.12 -8.31
CA VAL A 131 3.56 -3.01 -7.33
C VAL A 131 4.94 -2.94 -6.67
N GLU A 132 5.60 -4.06 -6.43
CA GLU A 132 6.96 -4.08 -5.89
C GLU A 132 7.95 -3.44 -6.86
N LYS A 133 7.89 -3.77 -8.16
CA LYS A 133 8.70 -3.09 -9.19
C LYS A 133 8.49 -1.59 -9.18
N LEU A 134 7.22 -1.14 -9.09
CA LEU A 134 6.89 0.28 -8.99
C LEU A 134 7.49 0.90 -7.71
N ALA A 135 7.38 0.24 -6.56
CA ALA A 135 7.93 0.72 -5.30
C ALA A 135 9.45 0.91 -5.36
N TYR A 136 10.19 -0.07 -5.91
CA TYR A 136 11.64 0.07 -6.10
C TYR A 136 11.99 1.17 -7.10
N LYS A 137 11.21 1.34 -8.17
CA LYS A 137 11.40 2.45 -9.12
C LYS A 137 11.20 3.82 -8.45
N LEU A 138 10.21 3.94 -7.58
CA LEU A 138 9.97 5.16 -6.81
C LEU A 138 11.12 5.43 -5.83
N LEU A 139 11.67 4.39 -5.18
CA LEU A 139 12.86 4.52 -4.34
C LEU A 139 14.10 4.98 -5.13
N GLU A 140 14.24 4.57 -6.39
CA GLU A 140 15.28 5.07 -7.28
C GLU A 140 15.13 6.58 -7.53
N PHE A 141 13.92 7.02 -7.87
CA PHE A 141 13.66 8.44 -8.10
C PHE A 141 13.86 9.29 -6.83
N ILE A 142 13.45 8.78 -5.68
CA ILE A 142 13.70 9.46 -4.40
C ILE A 142 15.21 9.55 -4.14
N SER A 143 15.98 8.49 -4.38
CA SER A 143 17.44 8.51 -4.23
C SER A 143 18.09 9.59 -5.12
N LEU A 144 17.69 9.62 -6.39
CA LEU A 144 18.20 10.61 -7.36
C LEU A 144 17.84 12.05 -6.97
N SER A 145 16.63 12.29 -6.47
CA SER A 145 16.20 13.62 -5.99
C SER A 145 17.03 14.15 -4.82
N MET A 146 17.68 13.25 -4.07
CA MET A 146 18.60 13.59 -2.99
C MET A 146 20.06 13.69 -3.44
N GLY A 147 20.34 13.53 -4.74
CA GLY A 147 21.69 13.52 -5.30
C GLY A 147 22.48 12.25 -4.99
N LEU A 148 21.80 11.15 -4.66
CA LEU A 148 22.40 9.84 -4.42
C LEU A 148 22.34 8.97 -5.69
N PRO A 149 23.14 7.88 -5.77
CA PRO A 149 22.94 6.85 -6.79
C PRO A 149 21.53 6.27 -6.74
N ALA A 150 20.94 5.92 -7.89
CA ALA A 150 19.55 5.47 -7.99
C ALA A 150 19.26 4.27 -7.07
N GLU A 151 20.16 3.30 -7.04
CA GLU A 151 20.05 2.08 -6.26
C GLU A 151 20.20 2.29 -4.74
N LYS A 152 20.63 3.48 -4.29
CA LYS A 152 21.10 3.70 -2.92
C LYS A 152 20.03 3.36 -1.88
N LEU A 153 18.81 3.87 -2.02
CA LEU A 153 17.74 3.56 -1.07
C LEU A 153 17.29 2.10 -1.16
N GLY A 154 17.18 1.55 -2.37
CA GLY A 154 16.77 0.17 -2.58
C GLY A 154 17.67 -0.84 -1.85
N THR A 155 18.96 -0.56 -1.71
CA THR A 155 19.87 -1.44 -0.96
C THR A 155 19.54 -1.60 0.53
N TYR A 156 18.90 -0.62 1.17
CA TYR A 156 18.50 -0.71 2.59
C TYR A 156 17.26 -1.57 2.81
N PHE A 157 16.44 -1.72 1.77
CA PHE A 157 15.20 -2.48 1.81
C PHE A 157 15.31 -3.85 1.13
N LYS A 158 16.51 -4.17 0.63
CA LYS A 158 16.81 -5.51 0.15
C LYS A 158 16.65 -6.50 1.30
N ASP A 159 15.96 -7.61 1.01
CA ASP A 159 15.68 -8.69 1.96
C ASP A 159 14.84 -8.24 3.18
N GLN A 160 14.24 -7.04 3.15
CA GLN A 160 13.25 -6.59 4.13
C GLN A 160 11.88 -7.16 3.80
N ILE A 161 11.00 -7.17 4.81
CA ILE A 161 9.65 -7.68 4.65
C ILE A 161 8.75 -6.60 4.04
N SER A 162 8.15 -6.97 2.91
CA SER A 162 7.03 -6.27 2.29
C SER A 162 5.78 -7.12 2.43
N PHE A 163 4.65 -6.48 2.70
CA PHE A 163 3.34 -7.12 2.76
C PHE A 163 2.29 -6.20 2.13
N SER A 164 1.22 -6.82 1.65
CA SER A 164 0.04 -6.15 1.14
C SER A 164 -1.11 -6.30 2.12
N ARG A 165 -1.96 -5.28 2.14
CA ARG A 165 -3.12 -5.19 3.01
C ARG A 165 -4.34 -4.80 2.21
N PHE A 166 -5.35 -5.66 2.21
CA PHE A 166 -6.70 -5.29 1.78
C PHE A 166 -7.46 -4.77 2.98
N ASN A 167 -8.09 -3.61 2.85
CA ASN A 167 -8.98 -3.05 3.86
C ASN A 167 -10.39 -3.00 3.27
N HIS A 168 -11.38 -3.48 4.01
CA HIS A 168 -12.79 -3.30 3.70
C HIS A 168 -13.44 -2.49 4.83
N TYR A 169 -14.07 -1.37 4.48
CA TYR A 169 -14.71 -0.45 5.42
C TYR A 169 -16.24 -0.59 5.30
N PRO A 170 -16.89 -1.41 6.14
CA PRO A 170 -18.33 -1.59 6.04
C PRO A 170 -19.09 -0.31 6.43
N PRO A 171 -20.31 -0.09 5.91
CA PRO A 171 -21.14 1.05 6.33
C PRO A 171 -21.25 1.16 7.85
N CYS A 172 -20.98 2.35 8.39
CA CYS A 172 -21.02 2.59 9.83
C CYS A 172 -22.37 3.24 10.22
N PRO A 173 -23.11 2.69 11.20
CA PRO A 173 -24.38 3.28 11.64
C PRO A 173 -24.21 4.58 12.43
N SER A 174 -23.01 4.84 12.97
CA SER A 174 -22.68 6.03 13.78
C SER A 174 -21.29 6.56 13.39
N PRO A 175 -21.13 7.10 12.17
CA PRO A 175 -19.83 7.50 11.62
C PRO A 175 -19.15 8.64 12.41
N GLU A 176 -19.90 9.40 13.19
CA GLU A 176 -19.38 10.43 14.09
C GLU A 176 -18.70 9.87 15.35
N LEU A 177 -18.91 8.59 15.66
CA LEU A 177 -18.37 7.91 16.84
C LEU A 177 -17.30 6.86 16.51
N ALA A 178 -17.04 6.61 15.23
CA ALA A 178 -16.12 5.58 14.78
C ALA A 178 -15.15 6.13 13.71
N LEU A 179 -13.96 5.54 13.65
CA LEU A 179 -13.02 5.77 12.55
C LEU A 179 -12.83 4.45 11.82
N GLY A 180 -12.81 4.49 10.48
CA GLY A 180 -12.46 3.32 9.67
C GLY A 180 -11.08 2.79 10.06
N VAL A 181 -10.10 3.69 10.18
CA VAL A 181 -8.82 3.43 10.83
C VAL A 181 -8.40 4.67 11.63
N GLY A 182 -7.88 4.46 12.84
CA GLY A 182 -7.39 5.57 13.66
C GLY A 182 -6.20 6.31 13.02
N ARG A 183 -5.93 7.53 13.51
CA ARG A 183 -4.82 8.37 13.05
C ARG A 183 -3.47 7.71 13.29
N HIS A 184 -2.72 7.42 12.24
CA HIS A 184 -1.41 6.77 12.31
C HIS A 184 -0.42 7.29 11.25
N LYS A 185 0.79 6.76 11.31
CA LYS A 185 1.81 6.87 10.26
C LYS A 185 2.29 5.46 9.96
N ASP A 186 2.56 5.17 8.69
CA ASP A 186 3.05 3.86 8.29
C ASP A 186 4.45 3.61 8.82
N GLY A 187 4.68 2.38 9.28
CA GLY A 187 5.97 1.99 9.85
C GLY A 187 7.08 1.85 8.81
N GLY A 188 6.74 1.41 7.59
CA GLY A 188 7.69 1.03 6.54
C GLY A 188 8.37 2.20 5.81
N ALA A 189 8.88 1.90 4.62
CA ALA A 189 9.61 2.87 3.80
C ALA A 189 8.69 3.68 2.89
N LEU A 190 7.86 2.97 2.12
CA LEU A 190 7.01 3.49 1.07
C LEU A 190 5.73 2.65 1.04
N THR A 191 4.60 3.30 0.89
CA THR A 191 3.31 2.65 0.67
C THR A 191 2.77 3.08 -0.69
N VAL A 192 2.30 2.11 -1.46
CA VAL A 192 1.60 2.29 -2.74
C VAL A 192 0.15 1.86 -2.51
N LEU A 193 -0.77 2.81 -2.50
CA LEU A 193 -2.16 2.60 -2.14
C LEU A 193 -3.07 2.75 -3.36
N ALA A 194 -3.84 1.70 -3.65
CA ALA A 194 -5.02 1.77 -4.49
C ALA A 194 -6.26 2.02 -3.63
N GLN A 195 -7.24 2.73 -4.17
CA GLN A 195 -8.54 2.95 -3.52
C GLN A 195 -9.67 2.89 -4.57
N ASP A 196 -10.88 2.62 -4.11
CA ASP A 196 -12.10 2.69 -4.90
C ASP A 196 -12.57 4.15 -5.10
N ASP A 197 -13.77 4.32 -5.67
CA ASP A 197 -14.37 5.63 -5.93
C ASP A 197 -15.18 6.20 -4.75
N VAL A 198 -15.33 5.44 -3.65
CA VAL A 198 -16.07 5.86 -2.46
C VAL A 198 -15.30 6.91 -1.68
N GLY A 199 -13.97 6.74 -1.61
CA GLY A 199 -13.07 7.61 -0.85
C GLY A 199 -13.17 7.42 0.67
N GLY A 200 -12.54 8.34 1.43
CA GLY A 200 -12.50 8.30 2.90
C GLY A 200 -11.10 8.41 3.49
N LEU A 201 -10.05 8.37 2.66
CA LEU A 201 -8.70 8.67 3.10
C LEU A 201 -8.56 10.17 3.42
N GLU A 202 -8.02 10.46 4.58
CA GLU A 202 -7.61 11.81 4.98
C GLU A 202 -6.13 11.82 5.36
N ILE A 203 -5.43 12.90 5.02
CA ILE A 203 -4.03 13.12 5.40
C ILE A 203 -3.91 14.37 6.29
N ALA A 204 -3.11 14.27 7.34
CA ALA A 204 -2.81 15.42 8.18
C ALA A 204 -1.68 16.26 7.56
N ARG A 205 -1.95 17.54 7.31
CA ARG A 205 -0.92 18.50 6.89
C ARG A 205 0.09 18.71 8.02
N ARG A 206 1.38 18.72 7.66
CA ARG A 206 2.48 18.84 8.64
C ARG A 206 2.46 20.17 9.40
N ASP A 207 2.11 21.25 8.73
CA ASP A 207 2.35 22.61 9.24
C ASP A 207 1.34 23.03 10.32
N ASP A 208 0.08 22.59 10.21
CA ASP A 208 -1.00 22.97 11.12
C ASP A 208 -1.86 21.79 11.61
N GLY A 209 -1.61 20.57 11.12
CA GLY A 209 -2.35 19.38 11.52
C GLY A 209 -3.77 19.31 10.97
N GLU A 210 -4.12 20.14 9.99
CA GLU A 210 -5.41 20.06 9.30
C GLU A 210 -5.53 18.74 8.55
N TRP A 211 -6.67 18.05 8.69
CA TRP A 211 -6.98 16.84 7.94
C TRP A 211 -7.58 17.21 6.59
N ILE A 212 -6.96 16.72 5.52
CA ILE A 212 -7.33 17.02 4.14
C ILE A 212 -7.81 15.72 3.50
N PRO A 213 -9.03 15.69 2.94
CA PRO A 213 -9.53 14.53 2.23
C PRO A 213 -8.76 14.33 0.92
N VAL A 214 -8.35 13.09 0.65
CA VAL A 214 -7.75 12.70 -0.61
C VAL A 214 -8.85 12.20 -1.53
N ARG A 215 -9.05 12.90 -2.66
CA ARG A 215 -10.07 12.52 -3.63
C ARG A 215 -9.60 11.29 -4.42
N PRO A 216 -10.47 10.27 -4.62
CA PRO A 216 -10.22 9.22 -5.58
C PRO A 216 -9.93 9.78 -6.97
N VAL A 217 -8.89 9.23 -7.61
CA VAL A 217 -8.53 9.52 -9.00
C VAL A 217 -8.50 8.18 -9.71
N PRO A 218 -9.33 7.97 -10.74
CA PRO A 218 -9.32 6.74 -11.52
C PRO A 218 -7.92 6.44 -12.07
N ASP A 219 -7.56 5.15 -12.10
CA ASP A 219 -6.30 4.64 -12.64
C ASP A 219 -5.03 5.23 -12.01
N ALA A 220 -5.11 5.63 -10.73
CA ALA A 220 -3.99 6.24 -10.01
C ALA A 220 -3.74 5.57 -8.65
N PHE A 221 -2.46 5.44 -8.32
CA PHE A 221 -2.02 5.10 -6.97
C PHE A 221 -1.72 6.35 -6.15
N ILE A 222 -2.01 6.28 -4.86
CA ILE A 222 -1.50 7.22 -3.87
C ILE A 222 -0.17 6.68 -3.34
N ILE A 223 0.84 7.54 -3.29
CA ILE A 223 2.17 7.20 -2.78
C ILE A 223 2.40 7.96 -1.47
N ASN A 224 2.75 7.25 -0.40
CA ASN A 224 3.15 7.89 0.87
C ASN A 224 4.46 7.33 1.41
N ILE A 225 5.21 8.22 2.08
CA ILE A 225 6.51 7.92 2.69
C ILE A 225 6.29 7.51 4.15
N GLY A 226 6.74 6.32 4.51
CA GLY A 226 6.63 5.78 5.87
C GLY A 226 7.73 6.28 6.81
N ASN A 227 7.62 5.89 8.08
CA ASN A 227 8.49 6.37 9.15
C ASN A 227 9.95 5.94 9.00
N CYS A 228 10.26 4.78 8.40
CA CYS A 228 11.64 4.36 8.15
C CYS A 228 12.42 5.37 7.30
N MET A 229 11.72 6.10 6.43
CA MET A 229 12.30 7.13 5.56
C MET A 229 12.30 8.53 6.20
N GLN A 230 11.61 8.71 7.33
CA GLN A 230 11.55 10.01 8.01
C GLN A 230 12.80 10.22 8.89
N VAL A 231 13.75 11.00 8.39
CA VAL A 231 14.87 11.47 9.20
C VAL A 231 14.40 12.64 10.07
N LYS A 232 14.55 12.52 11.40
CA LYS A 232 14.35 13.65 12.30
C LYS A 232 15.45 14.68 12.06
N LYS A 233 15.05 15.93 11.85
CA LYS A 233 15.95 17.08 11.70
C LYS A 233 16.50 17.54 13.05
N GLU A 234 17.01 16.62 13.87
CA GLU A 234 17.67 16.94 15.15
C GLU A 234 19.09 16.40 15.14
N ARG A 235 20.05 17.33 15.16
CA ARG A 235 21.53 17.19 15.12
C ARG A 235 22.20 17.19 13.74
N LEU A 236 22.07 18.32 13.04
CA LEU A 236 23.22 18.90 12.34
C LEU A 236 23.62 20.18 13.06
#